data_AF-A1C5E7-F1
#
_entry.id   AF-A1C5E7-F1
#
_cell.length_a   1.000
_cell.length_b   1.000
_cell.length_c   1.000
_cell.angle_alpha   90.00
_cell.angle_beta   90.00
_cell.angle_gamma   90.00
#
_symmetry.space_group_name_H-M   'P 1'
#
loop_
_entity.id
_entity.type
_entity.pdbx_description
1 polymer ?
#
loop_
_entity_poly.entity_id
_entity_poly.type
_entity_poly.pdbx_seq_one_letter_code
_entity_poly.pdbx_strand_id
1 'polypeptide(L)'
;MSQTKSHDAVNAVMNTTTGLALEEIMHHPPDRNDDGAGAPRRGRRGYKKAICLPLLHDSYFPALITLTSQHYPNHNSTNQKPKLKMHTTTTLLPFLAVLAPLATAVGNAVVTNNCPGPVYLWSVGGSVGPKQTILPGASYAEPLHHDDASGGVSLKVTRTDNGLYDGSAQLNFAYTLDGNTVWYDLSDVFGDPFSGSVVKVKPVEGACSAICWPNGVSPGGSQVKNCGAAKDLNLTLCAASC
;
A
#
# COMPACT_ATOMS: atom_id res chain seq x y z
N MET A 1 -4.28 -40.00 -13.39
CA MET A 1 -4.17 -40.59 -12.05
C MET A 1 -2.70 -40.74 -11.72
N SER A 2 -2.08 -40.20 -10.68
CA SER A 2 -2.39 -39.15 -9.71
C SER A 2 -1.01 -38.81 -9.13
N GLN A 3 -0.54 -37.57 -9.23
CA GLN A 3 0.69 -37.14 -8.56
C GLN A 3 0.30 -36.57 -7.20
N THR A 4 0.58 -37.32 -6.13
CA THR A 4 0.53 -36.87 -4.74
C THR A 4 1.96 -36.81 -4.21
N LYS A 5 2.58 -35.62 -4.25
CA LYS A 5 3.70 -35.25 -3.37
C LYS A 5 4.08 -33.78 -3.57
N SER A 6 3.35 -32.88 -2.92
CA SER A 6 3.83 -31.53 -2.54
C SER A 6 2.82 -30.85 -1.61
N HIS A 7 2.48 -31.52 -0.51
CA HIS A 7 1.85 -30.90 0.65
C HIS A 7 2.72 -31.33 1.81
N ASP A 8 3.79 -30.57 2.12
CA ASP A 8 4.53 -30.66 3.40
C ASP A 8 5.66 -29.61 3.55
N ALA A 9 5.55 -28.42 2.93
CA ALA A 9 6.58 -27.37 3.08
C ALA A 9 6.03 -25.97 3.42
N VAL A 10 4.75 -25.83 3.80
CA VAL A 10 4.15 -24.52 4.11
C VAL A 10 3.92 -24.32 5.63
N ASN A 11 4.08 -25.35 6.46
CA ASN A 11 3.83 -25.28 7.90
C ASN A 11 5.07 -25.03 8.79
N ALA A 12 6.22 -24.66 8.23
CA ALA A 12 7.46 -24.53 9.01
C ALA A 12 7.92 -23.08 9.28
N VAL A 13 7.22 -22.04 8.80
CA VAL A 13 7.64 -20.62 9.02
C VAL A 13 6.74 -19.87 10.02
N MET A 14 5.76 -20.55 10.62
CA MET A 14 4.84 -19.94 11.60
C MET A 14 5.16 -20.26 13.07
N ASN A 15 6.32 -20.86 13.40
CA ASN A 15 6.57 -21.34 14.78
C ASN A 15 7.96 -21.06 15.38
N THR A 16 8.67 -20.03 14.92
CA THR A 16 9.99 -19.65 15.51
C THR A 16 10.07 -18.24 16.09
N THR A 17 8.97 -17.50 16.19
CA THR A 17 9.01 -16.16 16.81
C THR A 17 7.90 -15.97 17.84
N THR A 18 7.73 -16.95 18.73
CA THR A 18 7.13 -16.73 20.06
C THR A 18 8.14 -17.19 21.10
N GLY A 19 8.83 -16.24 21.71
CA GLY A 19 9.79 -16.52 22.76
C GLY A 19 10.82 -15.42 22.90
N LEU A 20 10.42 -14.31 23.51
CA LEU A 20 11.21 -13.56 24.50
C LEU A 20 10.32 -12.43 25.04
N ALA A 21 9.36 -12.84 25.87
CA ALA A 21 8.92 -11.99 26.97
C ALA A 21 10.10 -11.93 27.97
N LEU A 22 10.73 -10.77 28.08
CA LEU A 22 11.52 -10.43 29.25
C LEU A 22 10.59 -9.62 30.15
N GLU A 23 10.10 -10.27 31.21
CA GLU A 23 9.74 -9.59 32.43
C GLU A 23 10.94 -8.75 32.87
N GLU A 24 10.78 -7.43 32.93
CA GLU A 24 11.65 -6.59 33.76
C GLU A 24 10.83 -6.13 34.96
N ILE A 25 11.18 -6.72 36.09
CA ILE A 25 10.71 -6.42 37.43
C ILE A 25 10.94 -4.93 37.71
N MET A 26 9.86 -4.22 38.05
CA MET A 26 9.91 -2.87 38.62
C MET A 26 10.80 -2.87 39.87
N HIS A 27 12.04 -2.42 39.73
CA HIS A 27 12.85 -1.96 40.86
C HIS A 27 12.57 -0.47 41.09
N HIS A 28 12.06 -0.15 42.29
CA HIS A 28 11.99 1.20 42.84
C HIS A 28 13.35 1.91 42.72
N PRO A 29 13.40 3.19 42.30
CA PRO A 29 14.58 4.02 42.55
C PRO A 29 14.61 4.44 44.02
N PRO A 30 15.77 4.39 44.70
CA PRO A 30 15.92 4.98 46.02
C PRO A 30 15.99 6.51 45.95
N ASP A 31 15.46 7.12 47.02
CA ASP A 31 15.48 8.55 47.32
C ASP A 31 16.87 9.18 47.14
N ARG A 32 16.91 10.35 46.49
CA ARG A 32 18.07 11.26 46.51
C ARG A 32 17.84 12.31 47.59
N ASN A 33 18.75 12.36 48.55
CA ASN A 33 19.03 13.58 49.31
C ASN A 33 20.49 14.01 49.11
N ASP A 34 20.62 15.34 49.12
CA ASP A 34 21.78 16.17 49.43
C ASP A 34 22.73 16.67 48.32
N ASP A 35 22.59 17.99 48.15
CA ASP A 35 23.63 19.03 48.16
C ASP A 35 24.48 19.36 46.92
N GLY A 36 24.32 20.61 46.48
CA GLY A 36 25.45 21.54 46.51
C GLY A 36 26.20 21.80 45.21
N ALA A 37 25.92 22.98 44.63
CA ALA A 37 26.85 23.91 43.98
C ALA A 37 27.64 23.48 42.71
N GLY A 38 27.46 24.25 41.63
CA GLY A 38 28.48 24.43 40.59
C GLY A 38 27.97 24.60 39.16
N ALA A 39 27.68 25.84 38.75
CA ALA A 39 27.55 26.23 37.34
C ALA A 39 28.96 26.35 36.67
N PRO A 40 29.08 26.77 35.39
CA PRO A 40 28.67 26.10 34.16
C PRO A 40 29.86 25.91 33.20
N ARG A 41 29.84 24.95 32.26
CA ARG A 41 30.77 24.95 31.12
C ARG A 41 30.10 24.71 29.77
N ARG A 42 30.35 25.68 28.89
CA ARG A 42 30.06 25.74 27.46
C ARG A 42 30.64 24.54 26.71
N GLY A 43 29.86 24.02 25.76
CA GLY A 43 30.33 23.07 24.77
C GLY A 43 29.46 23.10 23.52
N ARG A 44 29.54 24.20 22.74
CA ARG A 44 29.03 24.25 21.37
C ARG A 44 29.75 23.19 20.53
N ARG A 45 29.03 22.18 20.05
CA ARG A 45 29.44 21.38 18.89
C ARG A 45 28.39 21.52 17.81
N GLY A 46 28.72 22.33 16.81
CA GLY A 46 27.94 22.47 15.60
C GLY A 46 28.08 21.21 14.75
N TYR A 47 26.96 20.70 14.28
CA TYR A 47 26.93 19.78 13.14
C TYR A 47 26.50 20.58 11.92
N LYS A 48 27.34 20.48 10.89
CA LYS A 48 27.28 21.21 9.64
C LYS A 48 26.01 20.83 8.88
N LYS A 49 25.24 21.84 8.46
CA LYS A 49 24.25 21.71 7.39
C LYS A 49 24.96 21.26 6.12
N ALA A 50 24.63 20.06 5.63
CA ALA A 50 24.92 19.69 4.25
C ALA A 50 23.78 20.23 3.39
N ILE A 51 24.06 21.33 2.69
CA ILE A 51 23.22 21.88 1.63
C ILE A 51 23.56 21.06 0.38
N CYS A 52 22.62 20.25 -0.11
CA CYS A 52 22.70 19.69 -1.45
C CYS A 52 21.69 20.45 -2.32
N LEU A 53 22.21 21.39 -3.12
CA LEU A 53 21.47 22.06 -4.18
C LEU A 53 21.31 21.10 -5.37
N PRO A 54 20.26 21.25 -6.21
CA PRO A 54 19.85 20.25 -7.18
C PRO A 54 20.69 20.33 -8.45
N LEU A 55 21.02 19.17 -9.01
CA LEU A 55 21.43 19.06 -10.41
C LEU A 55 20.22 18.57 -11.21
N LEU A 56 19.74 19.47 -12.05
CA LEU A 56 18.97 19.19 -13.27
C LEU A 56 19.70 18.11 -14.08
N HIS A 57 18.96 17.22 -14.74
CA HIS A 57 18.94 17.09 -16.20
C HIS A 57 17.97 15.97 -16.64
N ASP A 58 17.30 16.27 -17.74
CA ASP A 58 16.81 15.37 -18.79
C ASP A 58 15.55 14.52 -18.55
N SER A 59 14.45 15.24 -18.74
CA SER A 59 13.26 14.81 -19.49
C SER A 59 13.54 13.77 -20.59
N TYR A 60 12.90 12.60 -20.48
CA TYR A 60 12.64 11.69 -21.59
C TYR A 60 11.16 11.28 -21.58
N PHE A 61 10.39 11.92 -22.47
CA PHE A 61 9.04 11.51 -22.89
C PHE A 61 9.16 10.72 -24.19
N PRO A 62 8.57 9.52 -24.31
CA PRO A 62 8.27 8.96 -25.62
C PRO A 62 6.82 9.23 -26.04
N ALA A 63 6.73 10.06 -27.09
CA ALA A 63 5.91 9.91 -28.28
C ALA A 63 4.37 9.81 -28.16
N LEU A 64 3.70 10.93 -28.44
CA LEU A 64 2.37 10.98 -29.03
C LEU A 64 2.36 10.26 -30.39
N ILE A 65 1.44 9.31 -30.56
CA ILE A 65 1.06 8.74 -31.86
C ILE A 65 0.15 9.76 -32.56
N THR A 66 0.69 10.47 -33.56
CA THR A 66 -0.07 11.32 -34.45
C THR A 66 -0.64 10.47 -35.59
N LEU A 67 -1.97 10.33 -35.64
CA LEU A 67 -2.69 9.73 -36.77
C LEU A 67 -2.66 10.72 -37.95
N THR A 68 -1.77 10.49 -38.92
CA THR A 68 -1.82 11.22 -40.19
C THR A 68 -2.77 10.52 -41.16
N SER A 69 -3.87 11.21 -41.45
CA SER A 69 -4.78 10.95 -42.58
C SER A 69 -4.01 11.05 -43.90
N GLN A 70 -3.92 9.95 -44.65
CA GLN A 70 -3.30 9.96 -45.98
C GLN A 70 -4.35 10.19 -47.07
N HIS A 71 -4.09 11.26 -47.82
CA HIS A 71 -4.71 11.70 -49.05
C HIS A 71 -4.90 10.58 -50.08
N TYR A 72 -6.07 10.59 -50.72
CA TYR A 72 -6.37 9.87 -51.95
C TYR A 72 -5.62 10.50 -53.15
N PRO A 73 -4.83 9.74 -53.93
CA PRO A 73 -4.35 10.21 -55.22
C PRO A 73 -5.38 9.98 -56.33
N ASN A 74 -5.49 11.00 -57.18
CA ASN A 74 -6.30 11.09 -58.38
C ASN A 74 -5.64 10.27 -59.50
N HIS A 75 -6.35 9.30 -60.08
CA HIS A 75 -5.87 8.52 -61.23
C HIS A 75 -6.49 9.03 -62.52
N ASN A 76 -5.66 9.61 -63.39
CA ASN A 76 -5.94 9.76 -64.81
C ASN A 76 -4.69 9.35 -65.59
N SER A 77 -4.70 8.17 -66.23
CA SER A 77 -4.01 7.95 -67.51
C SER A 77 -4.34 6.57 -68.11
N THR A 78 -4.85 6.63 -69.34
CA THR A 78 -4.52 5.79 -70.51
C THR A 78 -4.78 4.27 -70.50
N ASN A 79 -5.69 3.89 -71.40
CA ASN A 79 -5.79 2.65 -72.16
C ASN A 79 -4.50 1.82 -72.24
N GLN A 80 -4.50 0.63 -71.64
CA GLN A 80 -3.74 -0.54 -72.11
C GLN A 80 -4.55 -1.80 -71.80
N LYS A 81 -4.68 -2.68 -72.80
CA LYS A 81 -5.38 -3.96 -72.72
C LYS A 81 -4.33 -5.08 -72.69
N PRO A 82 -4.04 -5.72 -71.53
CA PRO A 82 -3.29 -6.96 -71.51
C PRO A 82 -4.16 -8.17 -71.17
N LYS A 83 -3.82 -9.22 -71.92
CA LYS A 83 -4.32 -10.60 -71.97
C LYS A 83 -4.37 -11.24 -70.58
N LEU A 84 -5.54 -11.77 -70.20
CA LEU A 84 -5.75 -12.51 -68.95
C LEU A 84 -4.87 -13.77 -68.93
N LYS A 85 -3.91 -13.85 -67.99
CA LYS A 85 -3.28 -15.10 -67.54
C LYS A 85 -3.44 -15.15 -66.03
N MET A 86 -4.31 -16.06 -65.59
CA MET A 86 -4.60 -16.36 -64.20
C MET A 86 -3.40 -17.11 -63.60
N HIS A 87 -2.59 -16.43 -62.79
CA HIS A 87 -1.60 -17.08 -61.94
C HIS A 87 -2.07 -16.85 -60.49
N THR A 88 -2.61 -17.90 -59.89
CA THR A 88 -3.01 -17.96 -58.48
C THR A 88 -1.77 -17.95 -57.60
N THR A 89 -1.34 -16.77 -57.18
CA THR A 89 -0.28 -16.62 -56.17
C THR A 89 -0.92 -16.65 -54.78
N THR A 90 -0.80 -17.80 -54.11
CA THR A 90 -1.22 -18.01 -52.72
C THR A 90 -0.34 -17.18 -51.78
N THR A 91 -0.83 -16.04 -51.32
CA THR A 91 -0.21 -15.26 -50.23
C THR A 91 -0.60 -15.86 -48.88
N LEU A 92 0.31 -16.60 -48.26
CA LEU A 92 0.25 -16.99 -46.84
C LEU A 92 0.58 -15.77 -45.97
N LEU A 93 -0.44 -15.18 -45.34
CA LEU A 93 -0.26 -14.19 -44.28
C LEU A 93 0.11 -14.90 -42.97
N PRO A 94 1.28 -14.64 -42.36
CA PRO A 94 1.58 -15.13 -41.02
C PRO A 94 0.74 -14.33 -40.00
N PHE A 95 -0.22 -14.99 -39.35
CA PHE A 95 -0.92 -14.43 -38.19
C PHE A 95 0.06 -14.31 -37.02
N LEU A 96 0.63 -13.13 -36.81
CA LEU A 96 1.29 -12.77 -35.55
C LEU A 96 0.21 -12.50 -34.50
N ALA A 97 -0.09 -13.50 -33.67
CA ALA A 97 -0.90 -13.31 -32.48
C ALA A 97 -0.09 -12.50 -31.44
N VAL A 98 -0.43 -11.22 -31.28
CA VAL A 98 0.13 -10.37 -30.22
C VAL A 98 -0.46 -10.84 -28.89
N LEU A 99 0.33 -11.55 -28.07
CA LEU A 99 0.01 -11.76 -26.66
C LEU A 99 0.25 -10.44 -25.92
N ALA A 100 -0.79 -9.61 -25.82
CA ALA A 100 -0.76 -8.49 -24.89
C ALA A 100 -0.80 -9.07 -23.46
N PRO A 101 0.10 -8.64 -22.55
CA PRO A 101 0.00 -9.01 -21.15
C PRO A 101 -1.34 -8.48 -20.60
N LEU A 102 -2.15 -9.36 -20.00
CA LEU A 102 -3.32 -8.92 -19.25
C LEU A 102 -2.81 -8.19 -18.01
N ALA A 103 -2.88 -6.86 -18.01
CA ALA A 103 -2.69 -6.10 -16.79
C ALA A 103 -3.81 -6.51 -15.82
N THR A 104 -3.47 -7.21 -14.74
CA THR A 104 -4.39 -7.47 -13.65
C THR A 104 -4.66 -6.16 -12.94
N ALA A 105 -5.88 -5.64 -13.05
CA ALA A 105 -6.30 -4.48 -12.27
C ALA A 105 -6.25 -4.87 -10.78
N VAL A 106 -5.34 -4.25 -10.02
CA VAL A 106 -5.30 -4.34 -8.57
C VAL A 106 -6.17 -3.24 -7.98
N GLY A 107 -6.84 -3.54 -6.86
CA GLY A 107 -7.59 -2.56 -6.09
C GLY A 107 -6.69 -1.64 -5.28
N ASN A 108 -7.30 -0.84 -4.42
CA ASN A 108 -6.65 0.14 -3.58
C ASN A 108 -6.87 -0.14 -2.09
N ALA A 109 -5.88 0.17 -1.26
CA ALA A 109 -6.09 0.37 0.16
C ALA A 109 -6.54 1.82 0.38
N VAL A 110 -7.73 2.00 0.95
CA VAL A 110 -8.37 3.31 1.15
C VAL A 110 -8.60 3.55 2.64
N VAL A 111 -8.28 4.75 3.12
CA VAL A 111 -8.59 5.19 4.48
C VAL A 111 -9.47 6.43 4.40
N THR A 112 -10.70 6.31 4.88
CA THR A 112 -11.71 7.38 4.90
C THR A 112 -11.88 7.91 6.32
N ASN A 113 -11.70 9.22 6.49
CA ASN A 113 -11.82 9.87 7.79
C ASN A 113 -13.21 10.50 7.98
N ASN A 114 -14.10 9.84 8.71
CA ASN A 114 -15.37 10.44 9.13
C ASN A 114 -15.30 11.05 10.53
N CYS A 115 -14.11 11.11 11.14
CA CYS A 115 -13.93 11.73 12.44
C CYS A 115 -14.04 13.27 12.33
N PRO A 116 -14.39 13.97 13.42
CA PRO A 116 -14.53 15.42 13.41
C PRO A 116 -13.19 16.18 13.29
N GLY A 117 -12.05 15.51 13.51
CA GLY A 117 -10.71 16.08 13.44
C GLY A 117 -9.84 15.41 12.38
N PRO A 118 -8.71 16.03 12.02
CA PRO A 118 -7.75 15.41 11.11
C PRO A 118 -7.15 14.14 11.73
N VAL A 119 -6.78 13.21 10.86
CA VAL A 119 -5.94 12.05 11.22
C VAL A 119 -4.68 12.07 10.37
N TYR A 120 -3.66 11.37 10.85
CA TYR A 120 -2.34 11.36 10.22
C TYR A 120 -1.97 9.93 9.89
N LEU A 121 -1.53 9.72 8.65
CA LEU A 121 -1.28 8.41 8.09
C LEU A 121 0.12 8.30 7.53
N TRP A 122 0.72 7.13 7.70
CA TRP A 122 1.93 6.71 7.00
C TRP A 122 1.72 5.33 6.39
N SER A 123 2.08 5.18 5.12
CA SER A 123 2.21 3.86 4.49
C SER A 123 3.58 3.28 4.85
N VAL A 124 3.59 2.14 5.54
CA VAL A 124 4.81 1.54 6.11
C VAL A 124 4.98 0.11 5.59
N GLY A 125 5.99 -0.09 4.75
CA GLY A 125 6.48 -1.39 4.30
C GLY A 125 7.95 -1.57 4.69
N GLY A 126 8.81 -1.92 3.73
CA GLY A 126 10.28 -1.91 3.92
C GLY A 126 10.86 -0.53 4.18
N SER A 127 10.08 0.52 3.92
CA SER A 127 10.39 1.90 4.29
C SER A 127 9.13 2.62 4.78
N VAL A 128 9.33 3.76 5.44
CA VAL A 128 8.23 4.63 5.88
C VAL A 128 7.98 5.69 4.81
N GLY A 129 6.77 5.70 4.26
CA GLY A 129 6.32 6.71 3.31
C GLY A 129 6.12 8.10 3.95
N PRO A 130 5.86 9.14 3.13
CA PRO A 130 5.62 10.49 3.63
C PRO A 130 4.33 10.56 4.45
N LYS A 131 4.32 11.39 5.51
CA LYS A 131 3.12 11.69 6.30
C LYS A 131 2.01 12.23 5.40
N GLN A 132 0.82 11.66 5.54
CA GLN A 132 -0.42 12.13 4.95
C GLN A 132 -1.31 12.73 6.05
N THR A 133 -1.87 13.91 5.82
CA THR A 133 -2.91 14.48 6.69
C THR A 133 -4.25 14.31 6.01
N ILE A 134 -5.15 13.55 6.64
CA ILE A 134 -6.49 13.28 6.12
C ILE A 134 -7.48 14.12 6.91
N LEU A 135 -8.01 15.17 6.28
CA LEU A 135 -8.99 16.07 6.87
C LEU A 135 -10.35 15.35 7.08
N PRO A 136 -11.23 15.88 7.96
CA PRO A 136 -12.61 15.37 8.08
C PRO A 136 -13.32 15.28 6.73
N GLY A 137 -13.94 14.13 6.45
CA GLY A 137 -14.64 13.83 5.21
C GLY A 137 -13.75 13.52 4.00
N ALA A 138 -12.43 13.53 4.17
CA ALA A 138 -11.48 13.19 3.11
C ALA A 138 -11.01 11.72 3.22
N SER A 139 -10.36 11.26 2.16
CA SER A 139 -9.76 9.92 2.10
C SER A 139 -8.33 9.96 1.57
N TYR A 140 -7.53 9.00 2.02
CA TYR A 140 -6.28 8.59 1.41
C TYR A 140 -6.50 7.29 0.62
N ALA A 141 -5.76 7.10 -0.47
CA ALA A 141 -5.75 5.85 -1.21
C ALA A 141 -4.35 5.56 -1.78
N GLU A 142 -3.96 4.30 -1.78
CA GLU A 142 -2.82 3.79 -2.56
C GLU A 142 -3.20 2.47 -3.25
N PRO A 143 -2.60 2.16 -4.42
CA PRO A 143 -2.77 0.85 -5.02
C PRO A 143 -2.28 -0.25 -4.08
N LEU A 144 -3.03 -1.35 -4.00
CA LEU A 144 -2.56 -2.56 -3.34
C LEU A 144 -1.31 -3.04 -4.06
N HIS A 145 -0.24 -3.22 -3.30
CA HIS A 145 1.03 -3.71 -3.82
C HIS A 145 1.68 -4.69 -2.85
N HIS A 146 2.58 -5.51 -3.40
CA HIS A 146 3.50 -6.30 -2.59
C HIS A 146 4.72 -5.44 -2.28
N ASP A 147 5.13 -5.38 -1.01
CA ASP A 147 6.41 -4.80 -0.62
C ASP A 147 7.42 -5.94 -0.45
N ASP A 148 8.46 -5.98 -1.29
CA ASP A 148 9.42 -7.09 -1.31
C ASP A 148 10.24 -7.22 -0.02
N ALA A 149 10.37 -6.14 0.76
CA ALA A 149 11.23 -6.11 1.94
C ALA A 149 10.47 -6.51 3.22
N SER A 150 9.21 -6.12 3.36
CA SER A 150 8.36 -6.49 4.50
C SER A 150 7.34 -7.59 4.21
N GLY A 151 7.09 -7.91 2.93
CA GLY A 151 6.06 -8.84 2.47
C GLY A 151 4.63 -8.28 2.52
N GLY A 152 4.45 -7.01 2.89
CA GLY A 152 3.15 -6.37 3.08
C GLY A 152 3.28 -4.94 3.58
N VAL A 153 2.17 -4.22 3.63
CA VAL A 153 2.13 -2.80 3.97
C VAL A 153 1.19 -2.60 5.15
N SER A 154 1.58 -1.71 6.06
CA SER A 154 0.74 -1.24 7.15
C SER A 154 0.47 0.25 7.00
N LEU A 155 -0.80 0.61 6.78
CA LEU A 155 -1.29 1.98 6.87
C LEU A 155 -1.47 2.32 8.35
N LYS A 156 -0.50 3.02 8.92
CA LYS A 156 -0.49 3.42 10.32
C LYS A 156 -1.17 4.76 10.49
N VAL A 157 -2.21 4.81 11.30
CA VAL A 157 -3.08 5.98 11.48
C VAL A 157 -3.08 6.45 12.94
N THR A 158 -2.86 7.74 13.14
CA THR A 158 -2.86 8.38 14.47
C THR A 158 -3.78 9.60 14.50
N ARG A 159 -4.21 10.01 15.71
CA ARG A 159 -4.84 11.31 15.94
C ARG A 159 -3.85 12.43 16.30
N THR A 160 -2.61 12.07 16.62
CA THR A 160 -1.51 13.00 16.89
C THR A 160 -0.67 13.22 15.63
N ASP A 161 -0.35 14.47 15.30
CA ASP A 161 0.30 14.87 14.03
C ASP A 161 1.64 14.16 13.75
N ASN A 162 2.41 13.88 14.79
CA ASN A 162 3.68 13.16 14.69
C ASN A 162 3.61 11.78 15.37
N GLY A 163 2.41 11.22 15.45
CA GLY A 163 2.08 10.07 16.31
C GLY A 163 2.86 8.80 16.00
N LEU A 164 3.35 8.65 14.76
CA LEU A 164 4.21 7.52 14.40
C LEU A 164 5.52 7.48 15.20
N TYR A 165 6.03 8.63 15.66
CA TYR A 165 7.39 8.78 16.20
C TYR A 165 7.45 9.21 17.68
N ASP A 166 6.32 9.46 18.34
CA ASP A 166 6.28 10.01 19.71
C ASP A 166 5.64 9.07 20.74
N GLY A 167 5.31 7.84 20.35
CA GLY A 167 4.65 6.87 21.22
C GLY A 167 3.14 7.07 21.36
N SER A 168 2.52 7.92 20.54
CA SER A 168 1.07 8.03 20.46
C SER A 168 0.44 6.72 19.99
N ALA A 169 -0.80 6.49 20.42
CA ALA A 169 -1.65 5.39 19.97
C ALA A 169 -1.80 5.36 18.44
N GLN A 170 -1.68 4.16 17.85
CA GLN A 170 -1.72 3.94 16.41
C GLN A 170 -2.69 2.82 16.07
N LEU A 171 -3.56 3.06 15.09
CA LEU A 171 -4.33 2.02 14.42
C LEU A 171 -3.54 1.60 13.20
N ASN A 172 -3.29 0.30 13.07
CA ASN A 172 -2.59 -0.29 11.95
C ASN A 172 -3.61 -1.02 11.08
N PHE A 173 -3.78 -0.54 9.85
CA PHE A 173 -4.50 -1.27 8.81
C PHE A 173 -3.49 -1.92 7.87
N ALA A 174 -3.28 -3.21 8.07
CA ALA A 174 -2.29 -3.97 7.32
C ALA A 174 -2.94 -4.72 6.16
N TYR A 175 -2.20 -4.82 5.06
CA TYR A 175 -2.54 -5.66 3.93
C TYR A 175 -1.30 -6.33 3.32
N THR A 176 -1.49 -7.51 2.77
CA THR A 176 -0.50 -8.25 1.98
C THR A 176 -1.14 -8.68 0.68
N LEU A 177 -0.58 -8.21 -0.44
CA LEU A 177 -0.93 -8.70 -1.76
C LEU A 177 -0.03 -9.88 -2.12
N ASP A 178 -0.65 -11.03 -2.39
CA ASP A 178 0.03 -12.24 -2.86
C ASP A 178 -0.75 -12.83 -4.06
N GLY A 179 -0.16 -12.68 -5.24
CA GLY A 179 -0.81 -13.01 -6.51
C GLY A 179 -2.17 -12.33 -6.67
N ASN A 180 -3.23 -13.13 -6.75
CA ASN A 180 -4.61 -12.64 -6.92
C ASN A 180 -5.38 -12.50 -5.60
N THR A 181 -4.72 -12.62 -4.45
CA THR A 181 -5.33 -12.53 -3.12
C THR A 181 -4.74 -11.38 -2.36
N VAL A 182 -5.59 -10.57 -1.73
CA VAL A 182 -5.18 -9.61 -0.72
C VAL A 182 -5.64 -10.09 0.65
N TRP A 183 -4.72 -10.17 1.59
CA TRP A 183 -4.97 -10.42 3.00
C TRP A 183 -4.99 -9.08 3.74
N TYR A 184 -5.83 -8.95 4.75
CA TYR A 184 -5.90 -7.72 5.54
C TYR A 184 -6.33 -7.96 6.98
N ASP A 185 -5.87 -7.08 7.86
CA ASP A 185 -6.17 -7.09 9.28
C ASP A 185 -6.20 -5.68 9.87
N LEU A 186 -6.68 -5.60 11.11
CA LEU A 186 -6.55 -4.44 11.97
C LEU A 186 -5.81 -4.85 13.24
N SER A 187 -4.91 -3.97 13.68
CA SER A 187 -4.27 -4.03 14.99
C SER A 187 -4.06 -2.63 15.54
N ASP A 188 -3.77 -2.53 16.82
CA ASP A 188 -3.39 -1.28 17.49
C ASP A 188 -2.09 -1.46 18.25
N VAL A 189 -1.36 -0.35 18.41
CA VAL A 189 -0.16 -0.28 19.23
C VAL A 189 -0.16 1.02 20.01
N PHE A 190 0.39 0.98 21.22
CA PHE A 190 0.45 2.13 22.13
C PHE A 190 -0.92 2.71 22.53
N GLY A 191 -1.99 1.90 22.42
CA GLY A 191 -3.36 2.23 22.81
C GLY A 191 -4.34 2.30 21.63
N ASP A 192 -5.58 2.67 21.91
CA ASP A 192 -6.70 2.69 20.96
C ASP A 192 -7.03 4.12 20.49
N PRO A 193 -6.48 4.61 19.35
CA PRO A 193 -6.64 6.02 18.97
C PRO A 193 -8.08 6.39 18.58
N PHE A 194 -8.95 5.40 18.33
CA PHE A 194 -10.34 5.58 17.93
C PHE A 194 -11.33 5.03 18.98
N SER A 195 -10.90 4.79 20.21
CA SER A 195 -11.79 4.35 21.29
C SER A 195 -13.01 5.26 21.41
N GLY A 196 -14.19 4.63 21.50
CA GLY A 196 -15.50 5.30 21.49
C GLY A 196 -16.05 5.62 20.10
N SER A 197 -15.41 5.16 19.02
CA SER A 197 -15.87 5.36 17.64
C SER A 197 -15.73 4.09 16.82
N VAL A 198 -16.68 3.79 15.93
CA VAL A 198 -16.60 2.58 15.10
C VAL A 198 -15.41 2.67 14.13
N VAL A 199 -14.63 1.59 14.05
CA VAL A 199 -13.60 1.39 13.02
C VAL A 199 -14.00 0.18 12.18
N LYS A 200 -13.99 0.31 10.85
CA LYS A 200 -14.47 -0.73 9.95
C LYS A 200 -13.62 -0.85 8.70
N VAL A 201 -13.13 -2.03 8.39
CA VAL A 201 -12.59 -2.38 7.06
C VAL A 201 -13.64 -3.19 6.32
N LYS A 202 -14.02 -2.73 5.14
CA LYS A 202 -14.91 -3.47 4.25
C LYS A 202 -14.46 -3.33 2.79
N PRO A 203 -14.30 -4.44 2.06
CA PRO A 203 -14.11 -4.37 0.62
C PRO A 203 -15.32 -3.72 -0.07
N VAL A 204 -15.08 -2.76 -0.98
CA VAL A 204 -16.13 -1.91 -1.57
C VAL A 204 -17.15 -2.72 -2.37
N GLU A 205 -16.79 -3.92 -2.83
CA GLU A 205 -17.66 -4.80 -3.61
C GLU A 205 -17.39 -6.29 -3.33
N GLY A 206 -18.45 -7.09 -3.22
CA GLY A 206 -18.39 -8.55 -3.17
C GLY A 206 -18.74 -9.16 -1.81
N ALA A 207 -18.58 -10.49 -1.72
CA ALA A 207 -18.94 -11.31 -0.55
C ALA A 207 -17.82 -11.41 0.51
N CYS A 208 -16.74 -10.63 0.36
CA CYS A 208 -15.62 -10.66 1.29
C CYS A 208 -16.04 -10.13 2.68
N SER A 209 -15.46 -10.74 3.72
CA SER A 209 -15.82 -10.41 5.11
C SER A 209 -15.41 -8.98 5.48
N ALA A 210 -16.11 -8.37 6.41
CA ALA A 210 -15.66 -7.11 7.02
C ALA A 210 -14.91 -7.40 8.33
N ILE A 211 -14.03 -6.47 8.71
CA ILE A 211 -13.54 -6.35 10.10
C ILE A 211 -14.23 -5.12 10.68
N CYS A 212 -14.84 -5.25 11.85
CA CYS A 212 -15.45 -4.12 12.53
C CYS A 212 -15.16 -4.14 14.02
N TRP A 213 -14.71 -3.01 14.54
CA TRP A 213 -14.53 -2.74 15.96
C TRP A 213 -15.58 -1.71 16.38
N PRO A 214 -16.71 -2.14 16.97
CA PRO A 214 -17.85 -1.26 17.26
C PRO A 214 -17.50 -0.08 18.16
N ASN A 215 -16.54 -0.28 19.07
CA ASN A 215 -16.09 0.74 20.01
C ASN A 215 -14.70 1.29 19.67
N GLY A 216 -14.16 0.96 18.50
CA GLY A 216 -12.82 1.41 18.07
C GLY A 216 -11.66 0.85 18.90
N VAL A 217 -11.91 -0.29 19.56
CA VAL A 217 -10.97 -1.03 20.41
C VAL A 217 -10.83 -2.43 19.85
N SER A 218 -9.59 -2.93 19.78
CA SER A 218 -9.34 -4.29 19.31
C SER A 218 -10.06 -5.34 20.18
N PRO A 219 -10.78 -6.31 19.58
CA PRO A 219 -11.36 -7.43 20.33
C PRO A 219 -10.31 -8.46 20.78
N GLY A 220 -9.04 -8.23 20.45
CA GLY A 220 -7.96 -9.19 20.64
C GLY A 220 -8.00 -10.35 19.62
N GLY A 221 -6.90 -11.11 19.62
CA GLY A 221 -6.70 -12.22 18.68
C GLY A 221 -6.53 -11.76 17.23
N SER A 222 -6.27 -12.73 16.35
CA SER A 222 -6.14 -12.47 14.91
C SER A 222 -7.52 -12.32 14.27
N GLN A 223 -7.72 -11.21 13.55
CA GLN A 223 -8.93 -10.94 12.78
C GLN A 223 -8.68 -10.95 11.27
N VAL A 224 -7.57 -11.55 10.82
CA VAL A 224 -7.14 -11.59 9.41
C VAL A 224 -8.26 -12.10 8.52
N LYS A 225 -8.53 -11.37 7.44
CA LYS A 225 -9.45 -11.73 6.36
C LYS A 225 -8.70 -11.67 5.03
N ASN A 226 -9.39 -12.09 3.96
CA ASN A 226 -8.87 -11.94 2.60
C ASN A 226 -9.97 -11.58 1.61
N CYS A 227 -9.55 -11.17 0.42
CA CYS A 227 -10.39 -10.90 -0.73
C CYS A 227 -9.57 -11.05 -2.03
N GLY A 228 -10.23 -10.91 -3.19
CA GLY A 228 -9.53 -10.86 -4.47
C GLY A 228 -8.75 -9.56 -4.63
N ALA A 229 -7.57 -9.65 -5.26
CA ALA A 229 -6.63 -8.53 -5.46
C ALA A 229 -7.22 -7.32 -6.22
N ALA A 230 -8.27 -7.53 -7.03
CA ALA A 230 -8.93 -6.47 -7.77
C ALA A 230 -9.93 -5.63 -6.93
N LYS A 231 -10.04 -5.90 -5.62
CA LYS A 231 -11.01 -5.23 -4.75
C LYS A 231 -10.36 -4.16 -3.89
N ASP A 232 -10.99 -2.99 -3.87
CA ASP A 232 -10.62 -1.92 -2.95
C ASP A 232 -10.98 -2.33 -1.52
N LEU A 233 -10.02 -2.17 -0.61
CA LEU A 233 -10.20 -2.33 0.82
C LEU A 233 -10.41 -0.96 1.45
N ASN A 234 -11.61 -0.67 1.96
CA ASN A 234 -11.90 0.64 2.57
C ASN A 234 -11.96 0.53 4.09
N LEU A 235 -10.97 1.14 4.76
CA LEU A 235 -11.01 1.47 6.18
C LEU A 235 -11.79 2.77 6.39
N THR A 236 -12.92 2.69 7.07
CA THR A 236 -13.69 3.85 7.52
C THR A 236 -13.45 4.08 9.01
N LEU A 237 -12.90 5.24 9.33
CA LEU A 237 -12.66 5.71 10.69
C LEU A 237 -13.88 6.50 11.18
N CYS A 238 -14.28 6.31 12.42
CA CYS A 238 -15.49 6.91 12.98
C CYS A 238 -16.74 6.63 12.12
N ALA A 239 -16.90 5.37 11.71
CA ALA A 239 -18.04 4.94 10.91
C ALA A 239 -19.37 5.06 11.67
N ALA A 240 -20.48 5.13 10.94
CA ALA A 240 -21.81 5.19 11.56
C ALA A 240 -22.19 3.88 12.27
N SER A 241 -21.77 2.74 11.72
CA SER A 241 -22.01 1.42 12.30
C SER A 241 -21.06 0.36 11.71
N CYS A 242 -21.02 -0.79 12.36
CA CYS A 242 -20.76 -2.06 11.68
C CYS A 242 -21.91 -2.35 10.70
#